data_AF-A0A520B743-F1
#
_entry.id   AF-A0A520B743-F1
#
_cell.length_a   1.000
_cell.length_b   1.000
_cell.length_c   1.000
_cell.angle_alpha   90.00
_cell.angle_beta   90.00
_cell.angle_gamma   90.00
#
_symmetry.space_group_name_H-M   'P 1'
#
loop_
_entity.id
_entity.type
_entity.pdbx_description
1 polymer ?
#
loop_
_entity_poly.entity_id
_entity_poly.type
_entity_poly.pdbx_seq_one_letter_code
_entity_poly.pdbx_strand_id
1 'polypeptide(L)' 'MSKTSLNQIIEGIDRNLSFLHKERWALRYADLLDIVQATTGEEQDRAKQALREHNAIRNRPETSRGPLVEQARENYTAHA' A
#
# COMPACT_ATOMS: atom_id res chain seq x y z
N MET A 1 -16.86 22.00 12.23
CA MET A 1 -15.82 21.54 11.28
C MET A 1 -16.54 20.88 10.12
N SER A 2 -16.24 21.25 8.86
CA SER A 2 -16.84 20.58 7.70
C SER A 2 -16.31 19.14 7.63
N LYS A 3 -17.21 18.14 7.57
CA LYS A 3 -16.81 16.75 7.37
C LYS A 3 -16.25 16.64 5.96
N THR A 4 -14.95 16.35 5.83
CA THR A 4 -14.32 16.12 4.53
C THR A 4 -15.08 14.99 3.83
N SER A 5 -15.56 15.24 2.62
CA SER A 5 -16.28 14.23 1.85
C SER A 5 -15.32 13.14 1.36
N LEU A 6 -15.84 11.92 1.16
CA LEU A 6 -15.06 10.83 0.57
C LEU A 6 -14.42 11.21 -0.78
N ASN A 7 -15.12 12.00 -1.61
CA ASN A 7 -14.58 12.46 -2.89
C ASN A 7 -13.36 13.37 -2.71
N GLN A 8 -13.38 14.27 -1.72
CA GLN A 8 -12.22 15.11 -1.40
C GLN A 8 -11.03 14.29 -0.89
N ILE A 9 -11.28 13.20 -0.16
CA ILE A 9 -10.22 12.28 0.27
C ILE A 9 -9.60 11.58 -0.95
N ILE A 10 -10.43 11.05 -1.86
CA ILE A 10 -9.97 10.39 -3.10
C ILE A 10 -9.17 11.36 -3.98
N GLU A 11 -9.63 12.59 -4.16
CA GLU A 11 -8.87 13.62 -4.87
C GLU A 11 -7.51 13.91 -4.21
N GLY A 12 -7.48 13.94 -2.88
CA GLY A 12 -6.24 14.08 -2.11
C GLY A 12 -5.25 12.94 -2.36
N ILE A 13 -5.75 11.71 -2.45
CA ILE A 13 -4.95 10.53 -2.83
C ILE A 13 -4.38 10.71 -4.24
N ASP A 14 -5.21 11.07 -5.20
CA ASP A 14 -4.79 11.21 -6.60
C ASP A 14 -3.72 12.30 -6.76
N ARG A 15 -3.85 13.43 -6.05
CA ARG A 15 -2.85 14.52 -6.06
C ARG A 15 -1.51 14.14 -5.41
N ASN A 16 -1.54 13.24 -4.42
CA ASN A 16 -0.36 12.84 -3.65
C ASN A 16 0.11 11.41 -3.93
N LEU A 17 -0.37 10.79 -5.01
CA LEU A 17 -0.22 9.36 -5.26
C LEU A 17 1.23 8.90 -5.24
N SER A 18 2.15 9.68 -5.82
CA SER A 18 3.58 9.38 -5.83
C SER A 18 4.20 9.38 -4.43
N PHE A 19 3.75 10.26 -3.54
CA PHE A 19 4.23 10.32 -2.16
C PHE A 19 3.66 9.15 -1.35
N LEU A 20 2.34 8.97 -1.40
CA LEU A 20 1.65 7.88 -0.69
C LEU A 20 2.12 6.50 -1.15
N HIS A 21 2.44 6.35 -2.44
CA HIS A 21 3.05 5.13 -2.97
C HIS A 21 4.38 4.83 -2.29
N LYS A 22 5.26 5.81 -2.08
CA LYS A 22 6.56 5.59 -1.43
C LYS A 22 6.39 5.11 0.00
N GLU A 23 5.49 5.72 0.76
CA GLU A 23 5.19 5.32 2.15
C GLU A 23 4.64 3.89 2.20
N ARG A 24 3.60 3.61 1.42
CA ARG A 24 2.99 2.27 1.34
C ARG A 24 3.99 1.22 0.87
N TRP A 25 4.81 1.56 -0.12
CA TRP A 25 5.82 0.66 -0.66
C TRP A 25 6.87 0.32 0.39
N ALA A 26 7.34 1.30 1.16
CA ALA A 26 8.35 1.12 2.20
C ALA A 26 7.84 0.22 3.33
N LEU A 27 6.61 0.44 3.79
CA LEU A 27 5.96 -0.40 4.81
C LEU A 27 5.87 -1.85 4.35
N ARG A 28 5.32 -2.09 3.16
CA ARG A 28 5.18 -3.44 2.62
C ARG A 28 6.53 -4.11 2.34
N TYR A 29 7.55 -3.34 1.98
CA TYR A 29 8.91 -3.87 1.78
C TYR A 29 9.51 -4.36 3.11
N ALA A 30 9.33 -3.60 4.20
CA ALA A 30 9.76 -4.01 5.53
C ALA A 30 9.04 -5.29 5.98
N ASP A 31 7.71 -5.36 5.85
CA ASP A 31 6.94 -6.56 6.20
C ASP A 31 7.43 -7.81 5.45
N LEU A 32 7.71 -7.67 4.14
CA LEU A 32 8.18 -8.78 3.32
C LEU A 32 9.60 -9.22 3.72
N LEU A 33 10.47 -8.29 4.11
CA LEU A 33 11.79 -8.63 4.64
C LEU A 33 11.68 -9.40 5.95
N ASP A 34 10.82 -8.97 6.87
CA ASP A 34 10.59 -9.64 8.14
C ASP A 34 10.07 -11.06 7.93
N ILE A 35 9.13 -11.27 7.00
CA ILE A 35 8.63 -12.61 6.64
C ILE A 35 9.75 -13.48 6.06
N VAL A 36 10.59 -12.94 5.15
CA VAL A 36 11.73 -13.69 4.59
C VAL A 36 12.71 -14.12 5.68
N GLN A 37 12.91 -13.29 6.70
CA GLN A 37 13.79 -13.62 7.83
C GLN A 37 13.17 -14.64 8.80
N ALA A 38 11.85 -14.58 8.99
CA ALA A 38 11.13 -15.43 9.94
C ALA A 38 10.80 -16.84 9.40
N THR A 39 10.83 -17.03 8.08
CA THR A 39 10.38 -18.28 7.42
C THR A 39 11.54 -19.06 6.81
N THR A 40 11.34 -20.37 6.58
CA THR A 40 12.33 -21.25 5.94
C THR A 40 11.68 -22.13 4.86
N GLY A 41 12.48 -22.78 4.03
CA GLY A 41 12.00 -23.68 2.97
C GLY A 41 11.09 -22.98 1.95
N GLU A 42 10.01 -23.67 1.56
CA GLU A 42 9.09 -23.19 0.52
C GLU A 42 8.43 -21.85 0.88
N GLU A 43 8.12 -21.62 2.16
CA GLU A 43 7.50 -20.38 2.61
C GLU A 43 8.44 -19.18 2.45
N GLN A 44 9.73 -19.38 2.74
CA GLN A 44 10.75 -18.37 2.49
C GLN A 44 10.91 -18.06 1.00
N ASP A 45 10.85 -19.08 0.14
CA ASP A 45 10.97 -18.90 -1.30
C ASP A 45 9.77 -18.14 -1.89
N ARG A 46 8.55 -18.40 -1.40
CA ARG A 46 7.36 -17.60 -1.74
C ARG A 46 7.52 -16.15 -1.26
N ALA A 47 8.03 -15.92 -0.06
CA ALA A 47 8.25 -14.58 0.47
C ALA A 47 9.32 -13.81 -0.33
N LYS A 48 10.41 -14.48 -0.74
CA LYS A 48 11.42 -13.90 -1.65
C LYS A 48 10.82 -13.55 -3.02
N GLN A 49 9.95 -14.40 -3.55
CA GLN A 49 9.27 -14.15 -4.81
C GLN A 49 8.34 -12.93 -4.70
N ALA A 50 7.54 -12.85 -3.64
CA ALA A 50 6.71 -11.68 -3.35
C ALA A 50 7.54 -10.39 -3.19
N LEU A 51 8.72 -10.46 -2.55
CA LEU A 51 9.64 -9.33 -2.45
C LEU A 51 10.17 -8.88 -3.82
N ARG A 52 10.47 -9.82 -4.73
CA ARG A 52 10.89 -9.48 -6.10
C ARG A 52 9.78 -8.77 -6.87
N GLU A 53 8.56 -9.29 -6.80
CA GLU A 53 7.38 -8.69 -7.43
C GLU A 53 7.08 -7.30 -6.87
N HIS A 54 7.19 -7.12 -5.55
CA HIS A 54 7.03 -5.83 -4.90
C HIS A 54 8.10 -4.80 -5.34
N ASN A 55 9.34 -5.25 -5.54
CA ASN A 55 10.40 -4.39 -6.10
C ASN A 55 10.14 -3.99 -7.55
N ALA A 56 9.53 -4.86 -8.36
CA ALA A 56 9.26 -4.58 -9.78
C ALA A 56 8.28 -3.40 -9.97
N ILE A 57 7.42 -3.12 -8.98
CA ILE A 57 6.45 -2.03 -9.02
C ILE A 57 6.89 -0.78 -8.25
N ARG A 58 8.14 -0.71 -7.77
CA ARG A 58 8.65 0.39 -6.91
C ARG A 58 8.47 1.80 -7.48
N ASN A 59 8.50 1.93 -8.80
CA ASN A 59 8.36 3.21 -9.50
C ASN A 59 7.04 3.30 -10.27
N ARG A 60 6.03 2.53 -9.86
CA ARG A 60 4.70 2.43 -10.50
C ARG A 60 3.60 2.86 -9.52
N PRO A 61 3.51 4.17 -9.21
CA PRO A 61 2.57 4.68 -8.20
C PRO A 61 1.10 4.36 -8.48
N GLU A 62 0.72 4.17 -9.75
CA GLU A 62 -0.60 3.74 -10.19
C GLU A 62 -1.07 2.42 -9.55
N THR A 63 -0.12 1.53 -9.21
CA THR A 63 -0.42 0.25 -8.55
C THR A 63 -0.94 0.42 -7.12
N SER A 64 -0.70 1.57 -6.49
CA SER A 64 -1.14 1.84 -5.12
C SER A 64 -2.48 2.58 -5.05
N ARG A 65 -2.97 3.13 -6.17
CA ARG A 65 -4.22 3.92 -6.16
C ARG A 65 -5.42 3.11 -5.67
N GLY A 66 -5.64 1.92 -6.24
CA GLY A 66 -6.76 1.05 -5.87
C GLY A 66 -6.78 0.75 -4.37
N PRO A 67 -5.70 0.16 -3.81
CA PRO A 67 -5.60 -0.11 -2.38
C PRO A 67 -5.78 1.13 -1.48
N LEU A 68 -5.23 2.29 -1.88
CA LEU A 68 -5.38 3.53 -1.10
C LEU A 68 -6.83 4.03 -1.07
N VAL A 69 -7.54 3.95 -2.21
CA VAL A 69 -8.95 4.34 -2.29
C VAL A 69 -9.84 3.38 -1.51
N GLU A 70 -9.57 2.08 -1.57
CA GLU A 70 -10.30 1.07 -0.78
C GLU A 70 -10.14 1.33 0.72
N GLN A 71 -8.90 1.50 1.19
CA GLN A 71 -8.63 1.84 2.59
C GLN A 71 -9.34 3.13 3.03
N ALA A 72 -9.35 4.15 2.17
CA ALA A 72 -10.05 5.40 2.45
C ALA A 72 -11.57 5.21 2.56
N ARG A 73 -12.17 4.33 1.75
CA ARG A 73 -13.60 4.00 1.81
C ARG A 73 -13.96 3.27 3.11
N GLU A 74 -13.12 2.31 3.51
CA GLU A 74 -13.29 1.58 4.77
C GLU A 74 -13.23 2.54 5.96
N ASN A 75 -12.18 3.39 6.02
CA ASN A 75 -12.00 4.37 7.09
C ASN A 75 -13.15 5.39 7.12
N TYR A 76 -13.60 5.86 5.96
CA TYR A 76 -14.71 6.79 5.88
C TYR A 76 -16.01 6.16 6.42
N THR A 77 -16.29 4.90 6.06
CA THR A 77 -17.49 4.19 6.51
C THR A 77 -17.45 3.89 8.01
N ALA A 78 -16.29 3.53 8.55
CA ALA A 78 -16.11 3.28 9.99
C ALA A 78 -16.30 4.54 10.86
N HIS A 79 -16.17 5.73 10.27
CA HIS A 79 -16.29 7.04 10.94
C HIS A 79 -17.41 7.92 10.36
N ALA A 80 -18.28 7.35 9.52
CA ALA A 80 -19.42 8.01 8.90
C ALA A 80 -20.57 8.19 9.91
#